data_AF-A0ABD1YAR2-F1
#
_entry.id   AF-A0ABD1YAR2-F1
#
_cell.length_a   1.000
_cell.length_b   1.000
_cell.length_c   1.000
_cell.angle_alpha   90.00
_cell.angle_beta   90.00
_cell.angle_gamma   90.00
#
_symmetry.space_group_name_H-M   'P 1'
#
loop_
_entity.id
_entity.type
_entity.pdbx_description
1 polymer ?
#
loop_
_entity_poly.entity_id
_entity_poly.type
_entity_poly.pdbx_seq_one_letter_code
_entity_poly.pdbx_strand_id
1 'polypeptide(L)'
;MREVPSLPIPYSNSSFFIVRKIEDPTGLLPNEIKLGINERGVHFFRRVPSEYFHFAKLHDVMEFGSDDRVVRLKIRITGVLHQFLLETKQGEDICIALQTHINNALAGLFWRTGSVADESLPNGSKCENMIQS
;
A
#
# COMPACT_ATOMS: atom_id res chain seq x y z
N MET A 1 7.19 2.47 33.81
CA MET A 1 7.28 2.33 32.34
C MET A 1 5.85 2.44 31.82
N ARG A 2 5.52 3.48 31.05
CA ARG A 2 4.14 3.68 30.57
C ARG A 2 3.94 2.79 29.35
N GLU A 3 3.22 1.69 29.51
CA GLU A 3 2.66 0.97 28.38
C GLU A 3 1.74 1.93 27.63
N VAL A 4 2.14 2.27 26.41
CA VAL A 4 1.30 3.05 25.50
C VAL A 4 0.12 2.14 25.17
N PRO A 5 -1.14 2.52 25.46
CA PRO A 5 -2.27 1.68 25.18
C PRO A 5 -2.29 1.45 23.67
N SER A 6 -2.03 0.21 23.26
CA SER A 6 -2.35 -0.27 21.92
C SER A 6 -3.86 -0.19 21.80
N LEU A 7 -4.36 0.99 21.42
CA LEU A 7 -5.73 1.19 20.97
C LEU A 7 -6.07 -0.02 20.08
N PRO A 8 -7.11 -0.80 20.42
CA PRO A 8 -7.57 -1.89 19.58
C PRO A 8 -8.07 -1.23 18.29
N ILE A 9 -7.16 -1.13 17.33
CA ILE A 9 -7.45 -0.56 16.04
C ILE A 9 -8.47 -1.54 15.41
N PRO A 10 -9.64 -1.08 14.94
CA PRO A 10 -10.73 -1.93 14.43
C PRO A 10 -10.40 -2.51 13.05
N TYR A 11 -9.27 -3.20 12.95
CA TYR A 11 -8.61 -3.59 11.73
C TYR A 11 -8.24 -5.08 11.81
N SER A 12 -9.26 -5.92 11.97
CA SER A 12 -9.13 -7.38 12.05
C SER A 12 -8.56 -8.02 10.76
N ASN A 13 -8.13 -7.23 9.78
CA ASN A 13 -7.60 -7.67 8.49
C ASN A 13 -6.59 -6.69 7.85
N SER A 14 -5.89 -5.88 8.66
CA SER A 14 -4.87 -4.95 8.14
C SER A 14 -3.46 -5.42 8.36
N SER A 15 -2.68 -5.42 7.29
CA SER A 15 -1.27 -5.77 7.30
C SER A 15 -0.45 -4.51 7.55
N PHE A 16 0.33 -4.52 8.63
CA PHE A 16 1.19 -3.39 8.99
C PHE A 16 2.67 -3.71 8.73
N PHE A 17 3.34 -2.82 8.03
CA PHE A 17 4.74 -2.94 7.65
C PHE A 17 5.51 -1.71 8.10
N ILE A 18 6.73 -1.89 8.56
CA ILE A 18 7.63 -0.77 8.85
C ILE A 18 8.51 -0.58 7.62
N VAL A 19 8.52 0.63 7.08
CA VAL A 19 9.25 0.96 5.87
C VAL A 19 10.05 2.25 6.09
N ARG A 20 11.22 2.34 5.45
CA ARG A 20 12.08 3.51 5.52
C ARG A 20 11.94 4.31 4.24
N LYS A 21 11.66 5.61 4.33
CA LYS A 21 11.62 6.51 3.17
C LYS A 21 13.01 6.59 2.53
N ILE A 22 13.09 6.40 1.22
CA ILE A 22 14.26 6.70 0.38
C ILE A 22 14.00 8.02 -0.35
N GLU A 23 12.97 8.04 -1.19
CA GLU A 23 12.53 9.24 -1.91
C GLU A 23 11.07 9.53 -1.59
N ASP A 24 10.80 10.80 -1.31
CA ASP A 24 9.48 11.29 -0.98
C ASP A 24 9.31 12.67 -1.62
N PRO A 25 8.56 12.78 -2.72
CA PRO A 25 8.37 14.03 -3.43
C PRO A 25 7.60 15.07 -2.61
N THR A 26 6.90 14.65 -1.55
CA THR A 26 6.23 15.60 -0.65
C THR A 26 7.20 16.24 0.35
N GLY A 27 8.32 15.57 0.65
CA GLY A 27 9.28 15.98 1.68
C GLY A 27 8.74 15.87 3.11
N LEU A 28 7.49 15.45 3.32
CA LEU A 28 6.81 15.48 4.62
C LEU A 28 6.95 14.18 5.41
N LEU A 29 7.24 13.06 4.74
CA LEU A 29 7.33 11.78 5.44
C LEU A 29 8.64 11.68 6.25
N PRO A 30 8.59 11.19 7.50
CA PRO A 30 9.79 10.90 8.27
C PRO A 30 10.61 9.76 7.65
N ASN A 31 11.87 9.63 8.06
CA ASN A 31 12.76 8.59 7.56
C ASN A 31 12.18 7.18 7.76
N GLU A 32 11.44 6.94 8.85
CA GLU A 32 10.77 5.65 9.07
C GLU A 32 9.29 5.86 9.34
N ILE A 33 8.46 5.11 8.63
CA ILE A 33 7.01 5.17 8.68
C ILE A 33 6.43 3.76 8.84
N LYS A 34 5.22 3.69 9.39
CA LYS A 34 4.44 2.45 9.47
C LYS A 34 3.36 2.52 8.38
N LEU A 35 3.42 1.58 7.45
CA LEU A 35 2.45 1.41 6.37
C LEU A 35 1.39 0.39 6.81
N GLY A 36 0.12 0.78 6.84
CA GLY A 36 -0.99 -0.14 7.06
C GLY A 36 -1.76 -0.35 5.76
N ILE A 37 -1.91 -1.59 5.31
CA ILE A 37 -2.67 -1.92 4.11
C ILE A 37 -3.93 -2.65 4.54
N ASN A 38 -5.07 -2.24 3.99
CA ASN A 38 -6.37 -2.84 4.25
C ASN A 38 -7.24 -2.83 2.97
N GLU A 39 -8.42 -3.46 3.05
CA GLU A 39 -9.47 -3.41 2.02
C GLU A 39 -9.91 -1.98 1.66
N ARG A 40 -9.72 -1.02 2.57
CA ARG A 40 -10.04 0.40 2.33
C ARG A 40 -8.96 1.12 1.52
N GLY A 41 -7.70 0.69 1.64
CA GLY A 41 -6.57 1.46 1.13
C GLY A 41 -5.29 1.29 1.92
N VAL A 42 -4.38 2.20 1.62
CA VAL A 42 -3.05 2.33 2.19
C VAL A 42 -3.06 3.48 3.19
N HIS A 43 -2.64 3.18 4.40
CA HIS A 43 -2.57 4.08 5.53
C HIS A 43 -1.11 4.35 5.88
N PHE A 44 -0.74 5.62 5.94
CA PHE A 44 0.59 6.06 6.31
C PHE A 44 0.56 6.60 7.72
N PHE A 45 1.30 5.94 8.62
CA PHE A 45 1.44 6.33 10.01
C PHE A 45 2.87 6.75 10.28
N ARG A 46 3.05 7.80 11.07
CA ARG A 46 4.36 8.13 11.64
C ARG A 46 4.72 7.11 12.71
N ARG A 47 6.00 6.69 12.77
CA ARG A 47 6.45 5.73 13.80
C ARG A 47 6.35 6.32 15.21
N VAL A 48 6.82 7.56 15.38
CA VAL A 48 6.83 8.28 16.67
C VAL A 48 6.74 9.79 16.42
N PRO A 49 5.78 10.51 17.05
CA PRO A 49 4.55 9.97 17.66
C PRO A 49 3.70 9.22 16.62
N SER A 50 2.88 8.26 17.05
CA SER A 50 1.96 7.49 16.18
C SER A 50 0.83 8.37 15.65
N GLU A 51 1.18 9.26 14.72
CA GLU A 51 0.28 10.22 14.11
C GLU A 51 -0.13 9.71 12.72
N TYR A 52 -1.42 9.84 12.44
CA TYR A 52 -1.98 9.48 11.14
C TYR A 52 -1.59 10.53 10.11
N PHE A 53 -0.80 10.15 9.12
CA PHE A 53 -0.21 11.09 8.17
C PHE A 53 -1.05 11.20 6.91
N HIS A 54 -1.32 10.06 6.28
CA HIS A 54 -1.96 10.05 4.98
C HIS A 54 -2.78 8.79 4.73
N PHE A 55 -3.80 8.94 3.90
CA PHE A 55 -4.67 7.87 3.43
C PHE A 55 -4.72 7.91 1.91
N ALA A 56 -4.32 6.82 1.26
CA ALA A 56 -4.55 6.61 -0.16
C ALA A 56 -5.55 5.47 -0.31
N LYS A 57 -6.62 5.69 -1.07
CA LYS A 57 -7.55 4.59 -1.38
C LYS A 57 -6.90 3.66 -2.40
N LEU A 58 -7.37 2.42 -2.48
CA LEU A 58 -6.85 1.45 -3.44
C LEU A 58 -6.97 1.93 -4.90
N HIS A 59 -8.04 2.63 -5.26
CA HIS A 59 -8.20 3.22 -6.60
C HIS A 59 -7.24 4.38 -6.90
N ASP A 60 -6.61 4.98 -5.87
CA ASP A 60 -5.62 6.04 -6.05
C ASP A 60 -4.23 5.47 -6.30
N VAL A 61 -4.05 4.16 -6.06
CA VAL A 61 -2.82 3.43 -6.39
C VAL A 61 -2.80 3.23 -7.90
N MET A 62 -1.91 3.97 -8.56
CA MET A 62 -1.74 3.92 -10.01
C MET A 62 -0.75 2.82 -10.40
N GLU A 63 0.31 2.67 -9.61
CA GLU A 63 1.38 1.71 -9.87
C GLU A 63 2.02 1.32 -8.54
N PHE A 64 2.38 0.07 -8.40
CA PHE A 64 3.15 -0.41 -7.26
C PHE A 64 4.10 -1.50 -7.71
N GLY A 65 5.25 -1.58 -7.06
CA GLY A 65 6.17 -2.68 -7.26
C GLY A 65 7.28 -2.75 -6.23
N SER A 66 7.91 -3.91 -6.15
CA SER A 66 8.98 -4.20 -5.18
C SER A 66 10.20 -4.77 -5.89
N ASP A 67 11.36 -4.18 -5.65
CA ASP A 67 12.69 -4.75 -5.83
C ASP A 67 13.20 -5.35 -4.50
N ASP A 68 14.38 -6.00 -4.53
CA ASP A 68 15.00 -6.74 -3.40
C ASP A 68 14.82 -6.09 -2.03
N ARG A 69 15.01 -4.78 -1.91
CA ARG A 69 14.83 -4.03 -0.66
C ARG A 69 14.08 -2.72 -0.84
N VAL A 70 13.47 -2.49 -2.00
CA VAL A 70 12.90 -1.19 -2.34
C VAL A 70 11.51 -1.39 -2.93
N VAL A 71 10.53 -0.73 -2.34
CA VAL A 71 9.16 -0.67 -2.84
C VAL A 71 8.94 0.68 -3.49
N ARG A 72 8.52 0.65 -4.76
CA ARG A 72 8.00 1.80 -5.50
C ARG A 72 6.48 1.81 -5.36
N LEU A 73 5.95 2.93 -4.90
CA LEU A 73 4.51 3.12 -4.78
C LEU A 73 4.14 4.46 -5.43
N LYS A 74 3.39 4.38 -6.52
CA LYS A 74 2.88 5.54 -7.24
C LYS A 74 1.39 5.70 -6.94
N ILE A 75 1.06 6.74 -6.20
CA ILE A 75 -0.29 7.03 -5.76
C ILE A 75 -0.69 8.44 -6.15
N ARG A 76 -1.97 8.63 -6.42
CA ARG A 76 -2.54 9.95 -6.69
C ARG A 76 -3.05 10.56 -5.40
N ILE A 77 -2.41 11.65 -4.94
CA ILE A 77 -2.78 12.37 -3.72
C ILE A 77 -3.34 13.73 -4.13
N THR A 78 -4.59 14.02 -3.75
CA THR A 78 -5.26 15.30 -4.06
C THR A 78 -5.22 15.68 -5.56
N GLY A 79 -5.22 14.68 -6.44
CA GLY A 79 -5.15 14.87 -7.89
C GLY A 79 -3.74 14.90 -8.49
N VAL A 80 -2.70 14.98 -7.68
CA VAL A 80 -1.29 14.97 -8.09
C VAL A 80 -0.69 13.57 -7.95
N LEU A 81 0.08 13.15 -8.94
CA LEU A 81 0.76 11.86 -8.93
C LEU A 81 2.06 11.95 -8.12
N HIS A 82 2.16 11.16 -7.06
CA HIS A 82 3.36 11.07 -6.23
C HIS A 82 3.93 9.66 -6.29
N GLN A 83 5.22 9.58 -6.56
CA GLN A 83 5.98 8.33 -6.53
C GLN A 83 6.83 8.29 -5.27
N PHE A 84 6.57 7.32 -4.41
CA PHE A 84 7.30 7.06 -3.18
C PHE A 84 8.26 5.90 -3.39
N LEU A 85 9.51 6.06 -2.96
CA LEU A 85 10.47 4.96 -2.84
C LEU A 85 10.70 4.66 -1.37
N LEU A 86 10.41 3.43 -0.99
CA LEU A 86 10.41 2.96 0.38
C LEU A 86 11.35 1.76 0.50
N GLU A 87 12.34 1.81 1.36
CA GLU A 87 13.19 0.68 1.69
C GLU A 87 12.50 -0.23 2.71
N THR A 88 12.43 -1.52 2.40
CA THR A 88 11.91 -2.54 3.31
C THR A 88 12.45 -3.91 2.94
N LYS A 89 12.53 -4.81 3.93
CA LYS A 89 12.84 -6.22 3.68
C LYS A 89 11.60 -7.04 3.29
N GLN A 90 10.41 -6.50 3.52
CA GLN A 90 9.13 -7.14 3.27
C GLN A 90 8.44 -6.52 2.04
N GLY A 91 9.22 -6.19 1.01
CA GLY A 91 8.69 -5.51 -0.17
C GLY A 91 7.70 -6.39 -0.94
N GLU A 92 8.01 -7.68 -1.05
CA GLU A 92 7.15 -8.68 -1.68
C GLU A 92 5.81 -8.83 -0.94
N ASP A 93 5.82 -8.95 0.39
CA ASP A 93 4.61 -9.03 1.21
C ASP A 93 3.70 -7.79 1.03
N ILE A 94 4.31 -6.60 0.92
CA ILE A 94 3.59 -5.34 0.67
C ILE A 94 2.90 -5.37 -0.69
N CYS A 95 3.61 -5.81 -1.73
CA CYS A 95 3.07 -5.92 -3.07
C CYS A 95 1.95 -6.96 -3.15
N ILE A 96 2.10 -8.12 -2.51
CA ILE A 96 1.07 -9.17 -2.44
C ILE A 96 -0.17 -8.65 -1.72
N ALA A 97 0.00 -7.97 -0.57
CA ALA A 97 -1.11 -7.38 0.17
C ALA A 97 -1.85 -6.34 -0.69
N LEU A 98 -1.13 -5.41 -1.32
CA LEU A 98 -1.71 -4.41 -2.22
C LEU A 98 -2.47 -5.08 -3.37
N GLN A 99 -1.85 -6.03 -4.06
CA GLN A 99 -2.45 -6.73 -5.19
C GLN A 99 -3.71 -7.47 -4.77
N THR A 100 -3.69 -8.17 -3.63
CA THR A 100 -4.86 -8.90 -3.10
C THR A 100 -6.00 -7.94 -2.78
N HIS A 101 -5.73 -6.84 -2.08
CA HIS A 101 -6.77 -5.88 -1.72
C HIS A 101 -7.32 -5.13 -2.93
N ILE A 102 -6.47 -4.72 -3.87
CA ILE A 102 -6.89 -4.08 -5.13
C ILE A 102 -7.73 -5.05 -5.96
N ASN A 103 -7.28 -6.29 -6.14
CA ASN A 103 -8.02 -7.31 -6.88
C ASN A 103 -9.37 -7.61 -6.21
N ASN A 104 -9.43 -7.67 -4.87
CA ASN A 104 -10.68 -7.84 -4.15
C ASN A 104 -11.61 -6.62 -4.28
N ALA A 105 -11.07 -5.40 -4.33
CA ALA A 105 -11.84 -4.18 -4.56
C ALA A 105 -12.40 -4.12 -5.99
N LEU A 106 -11.62 -4.55 -6.98
CA LEU A 106 -12.04 -4.67 -8.38
C LEU A 106 -13.06 -5.80 -8.56
N ALA A 107 -12.83 -6.99 -7.98
CA ALA A 107 -13.79 -8.08 -7.93
C ALA A 107 -15.10 -7.66 -7.23
N GLY A 108 -14.96 -6.81 -6.21
CA GLY A 108 -16.00 -6.03 -5.51
C GLY A 108 -16.82 -5.09 -6.41
N LEU A 109 -16.33 -4.77 -7.60
CA LEU A 109 -17.05 -4.00 -8.62
C LEU A 109 -17.59 -4.93 -9.72
N PHE A 110 -16.90 -6.02 -10.04
CA PHE A 110 -17.36 -7.05 -10.98
C PHE A 110 -18.59 -7.82 -10.48
N TRP A 111 -18.78 -8.06 -9.17
CA TRP A 111 -20.04 -8.67 -8.70
C TRP A 111 -21.26 -7.72 -8.80
N ARG A 112 -21.04 -6.40 -8.96
CA ARG A 112 -22.11 -5.43 -9.25
C ARG A 112 -22.27 -5.15 -10.75
N THR A 113 -21.36 -5.67 -11.57
CA THR A 113 -21.38 -5.53 -13.02
C THR A 113 -20.73 -6.77 -13.65
N GLY A 114 -21.55 -7.81 -13.83
CA GLY A 114 -21.39 -8.87 -14.83
C GLY A 114 -20.07 -9.64 -14.87
N SER A 115 -20.14 -10.92 -14.55
CA SER A 115 -19.21 -12.00 -14.90
C SER A 115 -18.39 -11.76 -16.17
N VAL A 116 -17.05 -11.73 -16.07
CA VAL A 116 -16.14 -12.41 -17.00
C VAL A 116 -14.87 -12.80 -16.22
N ALA A 117 -14.62 -14.10 -16.14
CA ALA A 117 -13.37 -14.69 -15.67
C ALA A 117 -12.32 -14.59 -16.78
N ASP A 118 -11.06 -14.30 -16.44
CA ASP A 118 -9.92 -14.99 -17.06
C ASP A 118 -8.67 -14.88 -16.18
N GLU A 119 -8.14 -16.06 -15.88
CA GLU A 119 -7.03 -16.35 -14.99
C GLU A 119 -5.77 -16.48 -15.86
N SER A 120 -4.77 -15.64 -15.65
CA SER A 120 -3.42 -15.85 -16.19
C SER A 120 -2.39 -15.04 -15.40
N LEU A 121 -1.82 -15.69 -14.39
CA LEU A 121 -0.61 -15.25 -13.68
C LEU A 121 0.63 -15.51 -14.56
N PRO A 122 1.41 -14.49 -14.98
CA PRO A 122 2.73 -14.73 -15.53
C PRO A 122 3.76 -14.86 -14.40
N ASN A 123 4.44 -16.00 -14.41
CA ASN A 123 5.61 -16.30 -13.61
C ASN A 123 6.76 -15.38 -14.07
N GLY A 124 7.29 -14.54 -13.17
CA GLY A 124 8.40 -13.62 -13.50
C GLY A 124 8.67 -12.65 -12.36
N SER A 125 9.84 -12.81 -11.74
CA SER A 125 10.38 -12.03 -10.64
C SER A 125 10.16 -10.53 -10.82
N LYS A 126 9.54 -9.89 -9.82
CA LYS A 126 9.21 -8.45 -9.67
C LYS A 126 7.74 -8.13 -9.94
N CYS A 127 7.03 -7.75 -8.87
CA CYS A 127 5.65 -7.31 -8.90
C CYS A 127 5.52 -5.94 -9.58
N GLU A 128 5.68 -5.83 -10.90
CA GLU A 128 5.31 -4.62 -11.66
C GLU A 128 3.88 -4.80 -12.19
N ASN A 129 2.88 -4.30 -11.46
CA ASN A 129 1.52 -4.21 -11.96
C ASN A 129 1.21 -2.76 -12.37
N MET A 130 1.05 -2.55 -13.67
CA MET A 130 0.45 -1.34 -14.22
C MET A 130 -1.07 -1.53 -14.26
N ILE A 131 -1.81 -0.86 -13.38
CA ILE A 131 -3.27 -0.83 -13.46
C ILE A 131 -3.62 0.14 -14.58
N GLN A 132 -3.87 -0.40 -15.79
CA GLN A 132 -4.23 0.42 -16.94
C GLN A 132 -5.64 1.01 -16.78
N SER A 133 -5.69 2.31 -17.09
CA SER A 133 -6.80 3.26 -17.06
C SER A 133 -8.11 2.81 -17.70
#